data_AF-A0A447UR87-F1
#
_entry.id   AF-A0A447UR87-F1
#
_cell.length_a   1.000
_cell.length_b   1.000
_cell.length_c   1.000
_cell.angle_alpha   90.00
_cell.angle_beta   90.00
_cell.angle_gamma   90.00
#
_symmetry.space_group_name_H-M   'P 1'
#
loop_
_entity.id
_entity.type
_entity.pdbx_description
1 polymer ?
#
loop_
_entity_poly.entity_id
_entity_poly.type
_entity_poly.pdbx_seq_one_letter_code
_entity_poly.pdbx_strand_id
1 'polypeptide(L)'
;MRVLKFGGTSVANAERFLRVADILESNARQGQVATVLSAPAKITNHLVAMIEKTISGQDALPNISDGRTYFFRTSYGSCSRLSRVPAGAVESFR
;
A
#
# COMPACT_ATOMS: atom_id res chain seq x y z
N MET A 1 -21.50 10.44 -1.50
CA MET A 1 -20.38 9.47 -1.52
C MET A 1 -19.18 10.16 -2.14
N ARG A 2 -17.97 9.99 -1.57
CA ARG A 2 -16.72 10.54 -2.10
C ARG A 2 -15.74 9.41 -2.42
N VAL A 3 -14.92 9.57 -3.45
CA VAL A 3 -13.84 8.62 -3.78
C VAL A 3 -12.50 9.35 -3.64
N LEU A 4 -11.59 8.79 -2.85
CA LEU A 4 -10.25 9.33 -2.61
C LEU A 4 -9.19 8.42 -3.23
N LYS A 5 -8.22 8.99 -3.94
CA LYS A 5 -7.12 8.24 -4.53
C LYS A 5 -5.79 8.70 -3.96
N PHE A 6 -4.99 7.76 -3.46
CA PHE A 6 -3.64 8.02 -2.97
C PHE A 6 -2.60 7.34 -3.87
N GLY A 7 -1.60 8.10 -4.30
CA GLY A 7 -0.50 7.57 -5.12
C GLY A 7 0.51 6.78 -4.29
N GLY A 8 1.44 6.09 -4.96
CA GLY A 8 2.42 5.24 -4.27
C GLY A 8 3.37 6.00 -3.34
N THR A 9 3.63 7.29 -3.61
CA THR A 9 4.41 8.17 -2.74
C THR A 9 3.66 8.59 -1.48
N SER A 10 2.32 8.62 -1.53
CA SER A 10 1.45 8.91 -0.37
C SER A 10 1.39 7.75 0.62
N VAL A 11 1.81 6.55 0.22
CA VAL A 11 1.86 5.33 1.04
C VAL A 11 3.26 4.71 1.07
N ALA A 12 4.30 5.52 0.83
CA ALA A 12 5.68 5.04 0.67
C ALA A 12 6.39 4.65 1.98
N ASN A 13 5.86 5.08 3.13
CA ASN A 13 6.40 4.75 4.44
C ASN A 13 5.29 4.83 5.49
N ALA A 14 5.58 4.34 6.70
CA ALA A 14 4.59 4.23 7.76
C ALA A 14 3.99 5.58 8.19
N GLU A 15 4.80 6.64 8.28
CA GLU A 15 4.31 7.98 8.65
C GLU A 15 3.27 8.49 7.65
N ARG A 16 3.55 8.34 6.35
CA ARG A 16 2.63 8.75 5.29
C ARG A 16 1.38 7.89 5.25
N PHE A 17 1.52 6.59 5.52
CA PHE A 17 0.38 5.68 5.65
C PHE A 17 -0.56 6.10 6.78
N LEU A 18 -0.01 6.51 7.93
CA LEU A 18 -0.81 7.04 9.06
C LEU A 18 -1.49 8.36 8.68
N ARG A 19 -0.81 9.27 7.98
CA ARG A 19 -1.45 10.50 7.48
C ARG A 19 -2.63 10.21 6.54
N VAL A 20 -2.50 9.18 5.68
CA VAL A 20 -3.62 8.74 4.83
C VAL A 20 -4.77 8.24 5.70
N ALA A 21 -4.49 7.43 6.73
CA ALA A 21 -5.52 6.96 7.66
C ALA A 21 -6.26 8.13 8.36
N ASP A 22 -5.55 9.16 8.81
CA ASP A 22 -6.15 10.35 9.42
C ASP A 22 -7.08 11.10 8.44
N ILE A 23 -6.67 11.22 7.18
CA ILE A 23 -7.50 11.82 6.12
C ILE A 23 -8.76 10.99 5.90
N LEU A 24 -8.65 9.66 5.87
CA LEU A 24 -9.79 8.77 5.68
C LEU A 24 -10.78 8.85 6.84
N GLU A 25 -10.29 8.83 8.09
CA GLU A 25 -11.15 8.94 9.27
C GLU A 25 -11.89 10.28 9.31
N SER A 26 -11.22 11.38 8.96
CA SER A 26 -11.85 12.71 8.88
C SER A 26 -12.94 12.76 7.81
N ASN A 27 -12.70 12.17 6.63
CA ASN A 27 -13.69 12.17 5.54
C ASN A 27 -14.85 11.21 5.80
N ALA A 28 -14.60 10.06 6.44
CA ALA A 28 -15.63 9.08 6.80
C ALA A 28 -16.65 9.65 7.78
N ARG A 29 -16.23 10.56 8.68
CA ARG A 29 -17.14 11.30 9.57
C ARG A 29 -18.08 12.26 8.83
N GLN A 30 -17.74 12.66 7.59
CA GLN A 30 -18.51 13.60 6.77
C GLN A 30 -19.37 12.89 5.71
N GLY A 31 -19.47 11.56 5.76
CA GLY A 31 -20.24 10.74 4.84
C GLY A 31 -19.43 9.57 4.25
N GLN A 32 -20.07 8.76 3.41
CA GLN A 32 -19.46 7.57 2.83
C GLN A 32 -18.25 7.90 1.93
N VAL A 33 -17.13 7.21 2.19
CA VAL A 33 -15.87 7.34 1.45
C VAL A 33 -15.44 5.98 0.92
N ALA A 34 -15.10 5.92 -0.36
CA ALA A 34 -14.34 4.82 -0.96
C ALA A 34 -12.91 5.27 -1.22
N THR A 35 -11.93 4.38 -1.09
CA THR A 35 -10.51 4.72 -1.25
C THR A 35 -9.81 3.78 -2.21
N VAL A 36 -9.02 4.36 -3.11
CA VAL A 36 -8.15 3.63 -4.03
C VAL A 36 -6.69 3.93 -3.68
N LEU A 37 -5.91 2.90 -3.38
CA LEU A 37 -4.50 3.01 -3.02
C LEU A 37 -3.63 2.38 -4.11
N SER A 38 -2.59 3.09 -4.54
CA SER A 38 -1.50 2.48 -5.32
C SER A 38 -0.57 1.66 -4.41
N ALA A 39 0.20 0.75 -4.99
CA ALA A 39 1.23 0.03 -4.25
C ALA A 39 2.24 1.01 -3.61
N PRO A 40 2.80 0.68 -2.42
CA PRO A 40 3.89 1.44 -1.81
C PRO A 40 5.02 1.63 -2.81
N ALA A 41 5.57 2.85 -2.86
CA ALA A 41 6.53 3.28 -3.86
C ALA A 41 7.55 2.19 -4.25
N LYS A 42 7.87 2.06 -5.53
CA LYS A 42 8.82 1.08 -6.09
C LYS A 42 8.40 -0.39 -6.09
N ILE A 43 7.35 -0.82 -5.37
CA ILE A 43 6.90 -2.24 -5.42
C ILE A 43 6.55 -2.68 -6.85
N THR A 44 5.83 -1.84 -7.61
CA THR A 44 5.52 -2.14 -9.01
C THR A 44 6.77 -2.30 -9.85
N ASN A 45 7.80 -1.48 -9.62
CA ASN A 45 9.07 -1.58 -10.34
C ASN A 45 9.83 -2.86 -9.98
N HIS A 46 9.78 -3.29 -8.70
CA HIS A 46 10.34 -4.56 -8.28
C HIS A 46 9.63 -5.75 -8.95
N LEU A 47 8.30 -5.70 -9.09
CA LEU A 47 7.53 -6.72 -9.80
C LEU A 47 7.90 -6.80 -11.29
N VAL A 48 7.99 -5.65 -11.96
CA VAL A 48 8.41 -5.59 -13.38
C VAL A 48 9.81 -6.17 -13.55
N ALA A 49 10.76 -5.75 -12.71
CA ALA A 49 12.14 -6.26 -12.76
C ALA A 49 12.23 -7.77 -12.48
N MET A 50 11.35 -8.33 -11.66
CA MET A 50 11.28 -9.79 -11.45
C MET A 50 10.84 -10.52 -12.71
N ILE A 51 9.78 -10.03 -13.37
CA ILE A 51 9.27 -10.62 -14.61
C ILE A 51 10.37 -10.59 -15.69
N GLU A 52 11.01 -9.44 -15.88
CA GLU A 52 12.09 -9.28 -16.87
C GLU A 52 13.27 -10.22 -16.62
N LYS A 53 13.68 -10.40 -15.35
CA LYS A 53 14.75 -11.32 -14.97
C LYS A 53 14.39 -12.77 -15.20
N THR A 54 13.18 -13.18 -14.82
CA THR A 54 12.70 -14.55 -15.06
C THR A 54 12.62 -14.87 -16.54
N ILE A 55 12.12 -13.93 -17.36
CA ILE A 55 12.11 -14.08 -18.84
C ILE A 55 13.53 -14.21 -19.39
N SER A 56 14.49 -13.47 -18.82
CA SER A 56 15.90 -13.49 -19.23
C SER A 56 16.68 -14.71 -18.69
N GLY A 57 16.02 -15.66 -18.02
CA GLY A 57 16.66 -16.85 -17.42
C GLY A 57 17.54 -16.55 -16.21
N GLN A 58 17.41 -15.37 -15.61
CA GLN A 58 18.17 -14.94 -14.44
C GLN A 58 17.42 -15.25 -13.15
N ASP A 59 18.17 -15.41 -12.05
CA ASP A 59 17.57 -15.64 -10.74
C ASP A 59 16.81 -14.40 -10.23
N ALA A 60 15.53 -14.61 -9.89
CA ALA A 60 14.62 -13.59 -9.38
C ALA A 60 14.52 -13.61 -7.84
N LEU A 61 15.10 -14.60 -7.15
CA LEU A 61 15.07 -14.72 -5.68
C LEU A 61 15.57 -13.47 -4.93
N PRO A 62 16.64 -12.77 -5.37
CA PRO A 62 17.09 -11.54 -4.72
C PRO A 62 16.02 -10.45 -4.75
N ASN A 63 15.36 -10.28 -5.91
CA ASN A 63 14.32 -9.28 -6.10
C ASN A 63 13.05 -9.58 -5.29
N ILE A 64 12.70 -10.86 -5.12
CA ILE A 64 11.59 -11.29 -4.25
C ILE A 64 11.90 -10.89 -2.81
N SER A 65 13.13 -11.16 -2.35
CA SER A 65 13.57 -10.86 -0.98
C SER A 65 13.58 -9.35 -0.72
N ASP A 66 14.06 -8.56 -1.67
CA ASP A 66 14.06 -7.08 -1.60
C ASP A 66 12.65 -6.50 -1.57
N GLY A 67 11.78 -6.97 -2.49
CA GLY A 67 10.39 -6.54 -2.56
C GLY A 67 9.63 -6.84 -1.27
N ARG A 68 9.86 -8.03 -0.70
CA ARG A 68 9.28 -8.45 0.58
C ARG A 68 9.78 -7.55 1.71
N THR A 69 11.09 -7.36 1.83
CA THR A 69 11.66 -6.49 2.89
C THR A 69 11.13 -5.06 2.81
N TYR A 70 11.05 -4.49 1.60
CA TYR A 70 10.51 -3.14 1.39
C TYR A 70 9.02 -3.03 1.78
N PHE A 71 8.21 -4.01 1.36
CA PHE A 71 6.79 -4.06 1.70
C PHE A 71 6.59 -4.18 3.22
N PHE A 72 7.29 -5.11 3.87
CA PHE A 72 7.19 -5.34 5.31
C PHE A 72 7.63 -4.10 6.10
N ARG A 73 8.72 -3.42 5.71
CA ARG A 73 9.16 -2.18 6.37
C ARG A 73 8.10 -1.08 6.33
N THR A 74 7.40 -0.96 5.21
CA THR A 74 6.35 0.05 5.03
C THR A 74 5.08 -0.29 5.81
N SER A 75 4.67 -1.57 5.80
CA SER A 75 3.45 -2.04 6.45
C SER A 75 3.58 -2.16 7.98
N TYR A 76 4.67 -2.76 8.49
CA TYR A 76 4.84 -3.04 9.91
C TYR A 76 5.17 -1.81 10.75
N GLY A 77 5.82 -0.79 10.18
CA GLY A 77 6.03 0.48 10.88
C GLY A 77 4.72 1.19 11.27
N SER A 78 3.60 0.80 10.64
CA SER A 78 2.26 1.39 10.86
C SER A 78 1.43 0.60 11.90
N CYS A 79 1.89 -0.59 12.30
CA CYS A 79 1.06 -1.59 13.00
C CYS A 79 0.69 -1.20 14.44
N SER A 80 1.43 -0.30 15.10
CA SER A 80 1.14 0.11 16.48
C SER A 80 -0.10 1.00 16.63
N ARG A 81 -0.61 1.61 15.54
CA ARG A 81 -1.81 2.47 15.56
C ARG A 81 -3.00 1.93 14.76
N LEU A 82 -2.80 0.89 13.93
CA LEU A 82 -3.84 0.42 13.00
C LEU A 82 -4.96 -0.42 13.64
N SER A 83 -4.91 -0.69 14.95
CA SER A 83 -5.96 -1.42 15.68
C SER A 83 -7.33 -0.73 15.74
N ARG A 84 -7.44 0.50 15.20
CA ARG A 84 -8.66 1.31 15.20
C ARG A 84 -9.39 1.40 13.86
N VAL A 85 -8.86 0.80 12.79
CA VAL A 85 -9.56 0.80 11.50
C VAL A 85 -10.62 -0.31 11.51
N PRO A 86 -11.92 0.00 11.39
CA PRO A 86 -12.96 -1.01 11.40
C PRO A 86 -12.80 -1.95 10.20
N ALA A 87 -12.72 -3.25 10.47
CA ALA A 87 -12.49 -4.31 9.50
C ALA A 87 -13.61 -4.49 8.45
N GLY A 88 -14.70 -3.71 8.54
CA GLY A 88 -15.96 -3.93 7.80
C GLY A 88 -16.16 -3.14 6.50
N ALA A 89 -15.16 -2.41 5.99
CA ALA A 89 -15.35 -1.52 4.83
C ALA A 89 -14.37 -1.77 3.66
N VAL A 90 -13.86 -3.00 3.53
CA VAL A 90 -13.02 -3.38 2.39
C VAL A 90 -13.88 -4.15 1.39
N GLU A 91 -14.73 -3.43 0.64
CA GLU A 91 -15.24 -3.98 -0.63
C GLU A 91 -14.12 -3.83 -1.67
N SER A 92 -13.57 -4.96 -2.08
CA SER A 92 -12.69 -5.00 -3.25
C SER A 92 -13.58 -4.73 -4.46
N PHE A 93 -13.42 -3.55 -5.08
CA PHE A 93 -14.02 -3.27 -6.39
C PHE A 93 -13.48 -4.32 -7.36
N ARG A 94 -14.29 -5.35 -7.62
CA ARG A 94 -14.08 -6.36 -8.67
C ARG A 94 -14.53 -5.81 -10.01
#